data_AF-A0A2N2VTL2-F1
#
_entry.id   AF-A0A2N2VTL2-F1
#
_cell.length_a   1.000
_cell.length_b   1.000
_cell.length_c   1.000
_cell.angle_alpha   90.00
_cell.angle_beta   90.00
_cell.angle_gamma   90.00
#
_symmetry.space_group_name_H-M   'P 1'
#
loop_
_entity.id
_entity.type
_entity.pdbx_description
1 polymer ?
#
loop_
_entity_poly.entity_id
_entity_poly.type
_entity_poly.pdbx_seq_one_letter_code
_entity_poly.pdbx_strand_id
1 'polypeptide(L)'
;KMPTITCKAHFVYGNNLTDLVMLGGYAVKSAPQPSRLTYEYTPANVYSIWGEVSTNGKIQAGIFGGFTKNLGTAEDNLGVYYSRGSNINTVYRISPRIVGNFEKLRISTEFEYTVAEYGKADVQGVVNSNLSSVSNLRVLMAFYYFF
;
A
#
# COMPACT_ATOMS: atom_id res chain seq x y z
N LYS A 1 6.45 -1.40 -36.66
CA LYS A 1 7.14 -2.09 -35.54
C LYS A 1 6.28 -1.94 -34.30
N MET A 2 5.97 -3.02 -33.58
CA MET A 2 5.26 -2.92 -32.30
C MET A 2 6.14 -2.17 -31.28
N PRO A 3 5.56 -1.28 -30.45
CA PRO A 3 6.31 -0.62 -29.40
C PRO A 3 6.81 -1.66 -28.39
N THR A 4 8.06 -1.49 -27.93
CA THR A 4 8.65 -2.34 -26.88
C THR A 4 7.80 -2.28 -25.62
N ILE A 5 7.60 -3.42 -24.96
CA ILE A 5 6.86 -3.53 -23.70
C ILE A 5 7.85 -3.66 -22.55
N THR A 6 7.61 -2.95 -21.46
CA THR A 6 8.36 -3.05 -20.20
C THR A 6 7.43 -3.54 -19.11
N CYS A 7 7.89 -4.53 -18.34
CA CYS A 7 7.18 -5.06 -17.19
C CYS A 7 8.03 -4.86 -15.93
N LYS A 8 7.40 -4.48 -14.84
CA LYS A 8 8.02 -4.35 -13.51
C LYS A 8 7.12 -5.01 -12.48
N ALA A 9 7.72 -5.61 -11.46
CA ALA A 9 6.99 -6.15 -10.31
C ALA A 9 7.88 -6.11 -9.07
N HIS A 10 7.23 -6.07 -7.91
CA HIS A 10 7.91 -6.08 -6.61
C HIS A 10 6.99 -6.69 -5.55
N PHE A 11 7.58 -7.42 -4.61
CA PHE A 11 6.90 -8.03 -3.49
C PHE A 11 7.69 -7.74 -2.21
N VAL A 12 6.96 -7.42 -1.14
CA VAL A 12 7.51 -7.22 0.20
C VAL A 12 6.64 -8.00 1.17
N TYR A 13 7.28 -8.74 2.07
CA TYR A 13 6.67 -9.33 3.24
C TYR A 13 7.58 -9.08 4.43
N GLY A 14 6.99 -8.68 5.56
CA GLY A 14 7.77 -8.40 6.74
C GLY A 14 6.94 -7.94 7.92
N ASN A 15 7.65 -7.55 8.97
CA ASN A 15 7.11 -7.22 10.27
C ASN A 15 7.47 -5.77 10.60
N ASN A 16 6.54 -5.04 11.22
CA ASN A 16 6.76 -3.65 11.62
C ASN A 16 7.26 -2.74 10.47
N LEU A 17 6.70 -2.88 9.27
CA LEU A 17 7.11 -2.14 8.07
C LEU A 17 6.63 -0.68 8.03
N THR A 18 6.33 -0.09 9.18
CA THR A 18 5.80 1.28 9.28
C THR A 18 6.82 2.33 8.85
N ASP A 19 8.11 2.02 9.05
CA ASP A 19 9.28 2.79 8.64
C ASP A 19 9.37 2.88 7.10
N LEU A 20 8.91 1.85 6.39
CA LEU A 20 8.77 1.86 4.92
C LEU A 20 7.50 2.56 4.43
N VAL A 21 6.79 3.27 5.31
CA VAL A 21 5.50 3.94 5.01
C VAL A 21 4.41 2.95 4.59
N MET A 22 4.57 1.66 4.90
CA MET A 22 3.57 0.62 4.65
C MET A 22 2.54 0.58 5.78
N LEU A 23 1.48 -0.22 5.59
CA LEU A 23 0.63 -0.66 6.70
C LEU A 23 1.49 -1.40 7.75
N GLY A 24 0.92 -1.57 8.95
CA GLY A 24 1.55 -2.34 10.02
C GLY A 24 2.21 -1.45 11.07
N GLY A 25 3.07 -2.06 11.89
CA GLY A 25 3.62 -1.48 13.11
C GLY A 25 3.81 -2.53 14.17
N TYR A 26 3.54 -2.17 15.41
CA TYR A 26 3.53 -3.11 16.53
C TYR A 26 2.38 -2.81 17.49
N ALA A 27 2.00 -3.80 18.27
CA ALA A 27 0.95 -3.73 19.28
C ALA A 27 1.50 -4.08 20.67
N VAL A 28 0.87 -3.57 21.73
CA VAL A 28 1.18 -3.95 23.11
C VAL A 28 0.66 -5.36 23.37
N LYS A 29 1.57 -6.29 23.67
CA LYS A 29 1.23 -7.70 23.92
C LYS A 29 0.67 -7.92 25.33
N SER A 30 1.33 -7.36 26.34
CA SER A 30 1.00 -7.60 27.75
C SER A 30 1.11 -6.34 28.60
N ALA A 31 0.33 -6.29 29.68
CA ALA A 31 0.33 -5.19 30.63
C ALA A 31 1.67 -5.13 31.38
N PRO A 32 2.12 -3.94 31.81
CA PRO A 32 3.43 -3.79 32.42
C PRO A 32 3.55 -4.67 33.68
N GLN A 33 4.64 -5.43 33.77
CA GLN A 33 4.90 -6.21 34.98
C GLN A 33 5.13 -5.25 36.16
N PRO A 34 4.38 -5.36 37.27
CA PRO A 34 4.43 -4.42 38.40
C PRO A 34 5.82 -4.25 39.00
N SER A 35 6.68 -5.27 38.87
CA SER A 35 8.03 -5.31 39.40
C SER A 35 9.09 -4.68 38.48
N ARG A 36 8.80 -4.44 37.20
CA ARG A 36 9.80 -4.05 36.20
C ARG A 36 9.41 -2.91 35.26
N LEU A 37 8.16 -2.43 35.26
CA LEU A 37 7.66 -1.41 34.32
C LEU A 37 8.01 -1.70 32.84
N THR A 38 8.19 -2.99 32.50
CA THR A 38 8.53 -3.44 31.14
C THR A 38 7.26 -3.77 30.37
N TYR A 39 7.15 -3.24 29.16
CA TYR A 39 6.09 -3.57 28.20
C TYR A 39 6.62 -4.56 27.17
N GLU A 40 5.81 -5.55 26.83
CA GLU A 40 6.09 -6.44 25.70
C GLU A 40 5.29 -5.99 24.48
N TYR A 41 5.90 -6.10 23.31
CA TYR A 41 5.31 -5.70 22.05
C TYR A 41 5.39 -6.83 21.04
N THR A 42 4.41 -6.90 20.14
CA THR A 42 4.38 -7.87 19.04
C THR A 42 4.20 -7.14 17.70
N PRO A 43 5.02 -7.42 16.68
CA PRO A 43 4.96 -6.70 15.43
C PRO A 43 3.84 -7.21 14.52
N ALA A 44 3.19 -6.29 13.81
CA ALA A 44 2.21 -6.63 12.78
C ALA A 44 2.92 -7.09 11.50
N ASN A 45 2.43 -8.19 10.94
CA ASN A 45 2.84 -8.80 9.69
C ASN A 45 2.07 -8.14 8.54
N VAL A 46 2.78 -7.76 7.48
CA VAL A 46 2.19 -7.15 6.29
C VAL A 46 2.87 -7.70 5.06
N TYR A 47 2.11 -7.90 3.99
CA TYR A 47 2.69 -8.01 2.65
C TYR A 47 2.14 -6.95 1.70
N SER A 48 2.92 -6.65 0.67
CA SER A 48 2.54 -5.80 -0.43
C SER A 48 3.14 -6.33 -1.73
N ILE A 49 2.35 -6.28 -2.78
CA ILE A 49 2.77 -6.59 -4.13
C ILE A 49 2.36 -5.44 -5.03
N TRP A 50 3.23 -5.06 -5.95
CA TRP A 50 2.86 -4.18 -7.04
C TRP A 50 3.49 -4.62 -8.35
N GLY A 51 2.87 -4.21 -9.46
CA GLY A 51 3.37 -4.44 -10.78
C GLY A 51 2.94 -3.35 -11.75
N GLU A 52 3.66 -3.28 -12.86
CA GLU A 52 3.37 -2.36 -13.95
C GLU A 52 3.70 -3.00 -15.29
N VAL A 53 2.83 -2.75 -16.27
CA VAL A 53 3.11 -3.03 -17.68
C VAL A 53 2.96 -1.73 -18.46
N SER A 54 3.94 -1.40 -19.29
CA SER A 54 3.91 -0.18 -20.11
C SER A 54 4.49 -0.39 -21.51
N THR A 55 3.95 0.34 -22.49
CA THR A 55 4.56 0.50 -23.82
C THR A 55 5.61 1.61 -23.81
N ASN A 56 6.58 1.52 -24.72
CA ASN A 56 7.65 2.50 -24.88
C ASN A 56 7.49 3.32 -26.18
N GLY A 57 8.16 4.46 -26.24
CA GLY A 57 8.22 5.32 -27.42
C GLY A 57 7.64 6.71 -27.17
N LYS A 58 7.17 7.35 -28.25
CA LYS A 58 6.64 8.72 -28.22
C LYS A 58 5.35 8.82 -27.40
N ILE A 59 4.41 7.91 -27.67
CA ILE A 59 3.17 7.74 -26.91
C ILE A 59 3.31 6.45 -26.12
N GLN A 60 3.25 6.55 -24.79
CA GLN A 60 3.39 5.45 -23.86
C GLN A 60 2.06 5.26 -23.16
N ALA A 61 1.58 4.02 -23.10
CA ALA A 61 0.46 3.62 -22.28
C ALA A 61 1.00 2.71 -21.19
N GLY A 62 0.53 2.87 -19.96
CA GLY A 62 0.94 2.03 -18.85
C GLY A 62 -0.22 1.74 -17.92
N ILE A 63 -0.16 0.62 -17.22
CA ILE A 63 -1.07 0.29 -16.14
C ILE A 63 -0.27 -0.18 -14.94
N PHE A 64 -0.46 0.49 -13.82
CA PHE A 64 0.08 0.10 -12.52
C PHE A 64 -1.01 -0.60 -11.71
N GLY A 65 -0.65 -1.64 -10.98
CA GLY A 65 -1.49 -2.34 -10.03
C GLY A 65 -0.74 -2.58 -8.73
N GLY A 66 -1.40 -2.39 -7.59
CA GLY A 66 -0.82 -2.66 -6.28
C GLY A 66 -1.85 -3.23 -5.31
N PHE A 67 -1.39 -4.06 -4.38
CA PHE A 67 -2.19 -4.65 -3.32
C PHE A 67 -1.34 -4.80 -2.05
N THR A 68 -1.90 -4.46 -0.89
CA THR A 68 -1.30 -4.74 0.41
C THR A 68 -2.34 -5.27 1.39
N LYS A 69 -1.91 -6.14 2.30
CA LYS A 69 -2.76 -6.75 3.32
C LYS A 69 -2.07 -6.77 4.68
N ASN A 70 -2.85 -6.40 5.69
CA ASN A 70 -2.51 -6.56 7.09
C ASN A 70 -2.85 -7.98 7.55
N LEU A 71 -1.86 -8.68 8.09
CA LEU A 71 -1.98 -10.05 8.59
C LEU A 71 -2.03 -10.12 10.12
N GLY A 72 -2.09 -8.98 10.81
CA GLY A 72 -2.07 -8.94 12.27
C GLY A 72 -0.72 -9.33 12.86
N THR A 73 -0.69 -9.58 14.16
CA THR A 73 0.45 -9.94 14.97
C THR A 73 0.54 -11.46 15.11
N ALA A 74 1.74 -11.99 15.35
CA ALA A 74 1.91 -13.43 15.57
C ALA A 74 1.36 -13.91 16.93
N GLU A 75 1.16 -12.97 17.85
CA GLU A 75 0.70 -13.21 19.21
C GLU A 75 -0.51 -12.33 19.52
N ASP A 76 -1.33 -12.75 20.46
CA ASP A 76 -2.44 -11.95 20.95
C ASP A 76 -1.94 -10.64 21.59
N ASN A 77 -2.74 -9.58 21.46
CA ASN A 77 -2.40 -8.25 21.93
C ASN A 77 -3.57 -7.54 22.63
N LEU A 78 -3.27 -6.46 23.34
CA LEU A 78 -4.24 -5.71 24.15
C LEU A 78 -5.07 -4.69 23.35
N GLY A 79 -4.96 -4.68 22.02
CA GLY A 79 -5.66 -3.72 21.15
C GLY A 79 -5.05 -2.31 21.14
N VAL A 80 -3.88 -2.12 21.73
CA VAL A 80 -3.13 -0.85 21.70
C VAL A 80 -2.07 -0.93 20.62
N TYR A 81 -2.26 -0.16 19.54
CA TYR A 81 -1.42 -0.22 18.33
C TYR A 81 -0.58 1.05 18.15
N TYR A 82 0.69 0.86 17.79
CA TYR A 82 1.59 1.88 17.26
C TYR A 82 1.87 1.56 15.80
N SER A 83 0.88 1.86 14.95
CA SER A 83 0.82 1.29 13.61
C SER A 83 0.12 2.25 12.63
N ARG A 84 0.42 2.10 11.33
CA ARG A 84 -0.29 2.76 10.23
C ARG A 84 -1.44 1.87 9.79
N GLY A 85 -2.67 2.39 9.90
CA GLY A 85 -3.87 1.69 9.46
C GLY A 85 -4.11 0.37 10.20
N SER A 86 -4.01 0.37 11.53
CA SER A 86 -4.32 -0.81 12.38
C SER A 86 -5.70 -1.40 12.13
N ASN A 87 -6.64 -0.60 11.62
CA ASN A 87 -8.01 -0.98 11.28
C ASN A 87 -8.23 -1.20 9.77
N ILE A 88 -7.18 -1.31 8.98
CA ILE A 88 -7.25 -1.60 7.54
C ILE A 88 -6.89 -3.08 7.31
N ASN A 89 -7.77 -3.81 6.64
CA ASN A 89 -7.53 -5.18 6.18
C ASN A 89 -6.66 -5.19 4.93
N THR A 90 -7.13 -4.51 3.87
CA THR A 90 -6.47 -4.49 2.57
C THR A 90 -6.52 -3.11 1.94
N VAL A 91 -5.54 -2.82 1.07
CA VAL A 91 -5.59 -1.69 0.14
C VAL A 91 -5.19 -2.18 -1.24
N TYR A 92 -5.96 -1.84 -2.26
CA TYR A 92 -5.56 -2.05 -3.65
C TYR A 92 -5.65 -0.78 -4.47
N ARG A 93 -4.82 -0.70 -5.52
CA ARG A 93 -4.74 0.42 -6.44
C ARG A 93 -4.62 -0.09 -7.86
N ILE A 94 -5.33 0.55 -8.78
CA ILE A 94 -5.14 0.43 -10.21
C ILE A 94 -4.97 1.84 -10.81
N SER A 95 -3.96 2.01 -11.65
CA SER A 95 -3.62 3.33 -12.21
C SER A 95 -3.19 3.23 -13.68
N PRO A 96 -4.14 3.22 -14.63
CA PRO A 96 -3.83 3.40 -16.04
C PRO A 96 -3.39 4.83 -16.35
N ARG A 97 -2.42 4.96 -17.25
CA ARG A 97 -1.87 6.25 -17.67
C ARG A 97 -1.44 6.28 -19.13
N ILE A 98 -1.44 7.48 -19.71
CA ILE A 98 -0.92 7.77 -21.04
C ILE A 98 0.05 8.94 -20.94
N VAL A 99 1.23 8.80 -21.58
CA VAL A 99 2.27 9.82 -21.64
C VAL A 99 2.65 10.09 -23.09
N GLY A 100 2.52 11.33 -23.53
CA GLY A 100 2.99 11.81 -24.83
C GLY A 100 4.26 12.64 -24.69
N ASN A 101 5.33 12.26 -25.39
CA ASN A 101 6.60 12.98 -25.44
C ASN A 101 6.77 13.65 -26.82
N PHE A 102 6.98 14.95 -26.84
CA PHE A 102 7.10 15.78 -28.05
C PHE A 102 8.34 16.67 -27.90
N GLU A 103 9.51 16.11 -28.18
CA GLU A 103 10.81 16.78 -27.99
C GLU A 103 10.97 17.27 -26.54
N LYS A 104 10.90 18.59 -26.33
CA LYS A 104 11.00 19.23 -25.01
C LYS A 104 9.70 19.23 -24.21
N LEU A 105 8.56 18.89 -24.82
CA LEU A 105 7.25 18.87 -24.15
C LEU A 105 6.82 17.45 -23.80
N ARG A 106 6.36 17.22 -22.57
CA ARG A 106 5.64 16.00 -22.17
C ARG A 106 4.27 16.35 -21.63
N ILE A 107 3.27 15.60 -22.07
CA ILE A 107 1.90 15.66 -21.55
C ILE A 107 1.58 14.28 -20.98
N SER A 108 1.11 14.23 -19.74
CA SER A 108 0.80 12.97 -19.04
C SER A 108 -0.58 13.05 -18.42
N THR A 109 -1.37 12.00 -18.60
CA THR A 109 -2.66 11.83 -17.92
C THR A 109 -2.68 10.50 -17.20
N GLU A 110 -3.19 10.50 -15.98
CA GLU A 110 -3.32 9.30 -15.14
C GLU A 110 -4.70 9.27 -14.49
N PHE A 111 -5.28 8.08 -14.42
CA PHE A 111 -6.49 7.79 -13.68
C PHE A 111 -6.13 6.81 -12.58
N GLU A 112 -6.30 7.18 -11.32
CA GLU A 112 -5.97 6.35 -10.18
C GLU A 112 -7.24 6.00 -9.40
N TYR A 113 -7.52 4.71 -9.27
CA TYR A 113 -8.56 4.18 -8.40
C TYR A 113 -7.93 3.37 -7.27
N THR A 114 -8.12 3.82 -6.04
CA THR A 114 -7.61 3.16 -4.83
C THR A 114 -8.77 2.81 -3.91
N VAL A 115 -8.76 1.62 -3.32
CA VAL A 115 -9.75 1.21 -2.33
C VAL A 115 -9.02 0.70 -1.09
N ALA A 116 -9.46 1.15 0.08
CA ALA A 116 -9.04 0.64 1.37
C ALA A 116 -10.23 -0.02 2.07
N GLU A 117 -10.05 -1.25 2.52
CA GLU A 117 -11.05 -1.98 3.28
C GLU A 117 -10.76 -1.84 4.77
N TYR A 118 -11.60 -1.08 5.47
CA TYR A 118 -11.53 -0.87 6.90
C TYR A 118 -12.37 -1.91 7.63
N GLY A 119 -12.05 -2.20 8.89
CA GLY A 119 -12.86 -3.07 9.73
C GLY A 119 -12.41 -3.07 11.17
N LYS A 120 -12.83 -4.09 11.90
CA LYS A 120 -12.44 -4.34 13.29
C LYS A 120 -11.43 -5.48 13.36
N ALA A 121 -10.35 -5.22 14.07
CA ALA A 121 -9.31 -6.17 14.41
C ALA A 121 -9.79 -7.19 15.47
N ASP A 122 -9.36 -8.45 15.33
CA ASP A 122 -9.46 -9.46 16.38
C ASP A 122 -8.32 -9.34 17.42
N VAL A 123 -8.20 -10.34 18.30
CA VAL A 123 -7.19 -10.37 19.37
C VAL A 123 -5.75 -10.41 18.84
N GLN A 124 -5.57 -10.82 17.59
CA GLN A 124 -4.28 -10.84 16.90
C GLN A 124 -4.13 -9.65 15.96
N GLY A 125 -5.02 -8.67 15.97
CA GLY A 125 -4.91 -7.53 15.06
C GLY A 125 -5.23 -7.85 13.60
N VAL A 126 -5.81 -9.02 13.30
CA VAL A 126 -6.29 -9.35 11.97
C VAL A 126 -7.63 -8.65 11.77
N VAL A 127 -7.71 -7.80 10.73
CA VAL A 127 -8.91 -7.03 10.42
C VAL A 127 -9.81 -7.84 9.50
N ASN A 128 -10.77 -8.58 10.04
CA ASN A 128 -11.63 -9.50 9.28
C ASN A 128 -13.14 -9.36 9.57
N SER A 129 -13.51 -8.48 10.50
CA SER A 129 -14.91 -8.28 10.92
C SER A 129 -15.37 -6.85 10.64
N ASN A 130 -16.68 -6.68 10.41
CA ASN A 130 -17.30 -5.37 10.07
C ASN A 130 -16.58 -4.63 8.93
N LEU A 131 -16.27 -5.35 7.85
CA LEU A 131 -15.52 -4.81 6.73
C LEU A 131 -16.34 -3.76 5.96
N SER A 132 -15.72 -2.63 5.66
CA SER A 132 -16.28 -1.52 4.90
C SER A 132 -15.23 -0.95 3.96
N SER A 133 -15.54 -0.93 2.67
CA SER A 133 -14.65 -0.40 1.63
C SER A 133 -14.85 1.09 1.43
N VAL A 134 -13.77 1.85 1.50
CA VAL A 134 -13.73 3.27 1.11
C VAL A 134 -12.88 3.39 -0.15
N SER A 135 -13.46 3.92 -1.21
CA SER A 135 -12.79 4.14 -2.48
C SER A 135 -12.42 5.61 -2.67
N ASN A 136 -11.35 5.84 -3.43
CA ASN A 136 -10.89 7.16 -3.83
C ASN A 136 -10.54 7.12 -5.32
N LEU A 137 -11.05 8.10 -6.06
CA LEU A 137 -10.78 8.27 -7.47
C LEU A 137 -10.07 9.59 -7.72
N ARG A 138 -8.94 9.54 -8.43
CA ARG A 138 -8.16 10.72 -8.83
C ARG A 138 -7.88 10.71 -10.33
N VAL A 139 -8.02 11.86 -10.95
CA VAL A 139 -7.62 12.09 -12.34
C VAL A 139 -6.57 13.18 -12.34
N LEU A 140 -5.42 12.91 -12.96
CA LEU A 140 -4.30 13.83 -13.00
C LEU A 140 -3.95 14.13 -14.46
N MET A 141 -3.64 15.39 -14.74
CA MET A 141 -3.05 15.83 -16.00
C MET A 141 -1.85 16.71 -15.68
N ALA A 142 -0.73 16.46 -16.34
CA ALA A 142 0.52 17.18 -16.12
C ALA A 142 1.18 17.54 -17.44
N PHE A 143 1.76 18.73 -17.49
CA PHE A 143 2.53 19.27 -18.60
C PHE A 143 3.94 19.56 -18.10
N TYR A 144 4.94 19.02 -18.79
CA TYR A 144 6.36 19.21 -18.46
C TYR A 144 7.08 19.80 -19.65
N TYR A 145 7.93 20.81 -19.41
CA TYR A 145 8.86 21.32 -20.39
C TYR A 145 10.30 21.08 -19.91
N PHE A 146 11.11 20.45 -20.75
CA PHE A 146 12.50 20.11 -20.47
C PHE A 146 13.41 21.10 -21.21
N PHE A 147 14.18 21.90 -20.46
CA PHE A 147 15.07 22.94 -21.00
C PHE A 147 16.34 22.36 -21.62
#